data_AF-A0A6G2KHD4-F1
#
_entry.id   AF-A0A6G2KHD4-F1
#
_cell.length_a   1.000
_cell.length_b   1.000
_cell.length_c   1.000
_cell.angle_alpha   90.00
_cell.angle_beta   90.00
_cell.angle_gamma   90.00
#
_symmetry.space_group_name_H-M   'P 1'
#
loop_
_entity.id
_entity.type
_entity.pdbx_description
1 polymer ?
#
loop_
_entity_poly.entity_id
_entity_poly.type
_entity_poly.pdbx_seq_one_letter_code
_entity_poly.pdbx_strand_id
1 'polypeptide(L)'
;MLLLVAYDQDPAGRNMVDYLIQKMTKSGPIYRGESFDLVVLDTPITHADWLESKFDYDGFVFLSRHAAKSGVPALTCHSTGNFDEAMLGGNERQVAIPFPSLQKRYLKELWGVHERFAGFDITLEATHHGPTALSKPSIFVEVGTTPAEWNNAKLCHDIAAIVERTIIQHDDTTQHTVAVGFGGTHYPHRFTREVIHGRYSFGSIIPKHALQYIDENLLYHIIRRNPKTNVALLDWDSMGTNRRRILDMLNETSLEVVRV
;
A
#
# COMPACT_ATOMS: atom_id res chain seq x y z
N MET A 1 8.16 16.57 -4.03
CA MET A 1 6.69 16.60 -3.93
C MET A 1 6.11 15.24 -4.30
N LEU A 2 4.95 14.87 -3.77
CA LEU A 2 4.24 13.61 -4.12
C LEU A 2 3.29 13.82 -5.31
N LEU A 3 3.02 12.73 -6.05
CA LEU A 3 1.96 12.67 -7.06
C LEU A 3 0.87 11.67 -6.64
N LEU A 4 -0.36 12.15 -6.56
CA LEU A 4 -1.54 11.31 -6.44
C LEU A 4 -1.98 10.86 -7.83
N VAL A 5 -2.35 9.59 -7.95
CA VAL A 5 -2.65 8.96 -9.24
C VAL A 5 -3.97 8.21 -9.12
N ALA A 6 -4.92 8.50 -10.00
CA ALA A 6 -6.19 7.80 -10.08
C ALA A 6 -6.45 7.32 -11.51
N TYR A 7 -7.31 6.31 -11.66
CA TYR A 7 -7.82 5.86 -12.95
C TYR A 7 -9.20 6.46 -13.22
N ASP A 8 -9.44 6.94 -14.43
CA ASP A 8 -10.69 7.62 -14.80
C ASP A 8 -11.94 6.73 -14.71
N GLN A 9 -11.80 5.41 -14.94
CA GLN A 9 -12.88 4.44 -14.80
C GLN A 9 -12.97 3.77 -13.42
N ASP A 10 -12.16 4.21 -12.44
CA ASP A 10 -12.27 3.74 -11.06
C ASP A 10 -13.22 4.67 -10.26
N PRO A 11 -14.43 4.22 -9.87
CA PRO A 11 -15.40 5.07 -9.19
C PRO A 11 -14.92 5.59 -7.82
N ALA A 12 -14.20 4.78 -7.04
CA ALA A 12 -13.68 5.22 -5.74
C ALA A 12 -12.55 6.24 -5.94
N GLY A 13 -11.62 5.93 -6.85
CA GLY A 13 -10.56 6.85 -7.27
C GLY A 13 -11.10 8.18 -7.75
N ARG A 14 -12.12 8.16 -8.62
CA ARG A 14 -12.79 9.36 -9.13
C ARG A 14 -13.46 10.19 -8.04
N ASN A 15 -14.21 9.57 -7.15
CA ASN A 15 -14.84 10.30 -6.05
C ASN A 15 -13.78 10.93 -5.12
N MET A 16 -12.66 10.24 -4.85
CA MET A 16 -11.56 10.84 -4.09
C MET A 16 -10.93 12.03 -4.82
N VAL A 17 -10.72 11.92 -6.14
CA VAL A 17 -10.23 13.02 -7.00
C VAL A 17 -11.15 14.24 -6.92
N ASP A 18 -12.47 14.03 -7.02
CA ASP A 18 -13.45 15.12 -7.04
C ASP A 18 -13.45 15.97 -5.75
N TYR A 19 -13.04 15.39 -4.61
CA TYR A 19 -12.75 16.14 -3.39
C TYR A 19 -11.46 16.95 -3.50
N LEU A 20 -10.36 16.30 -3.89
CA LEU A 20 -9.01 16.87 -3.84
C LEU A 20 -8.82 18.03 -4.82
N ILE A 21 -9.38 17.92 -6.03
CA ILE A 21 -9.17 18.92 -7.08
C ILE A 21 -9.84 20.27 -6.82
N GLN A 22 -10.75 20.36 -5.84
CA GLN A 22 -11.51 21.60 -5.55
C GLN A 22 -10.60 22.77 -5.17
N LYS A 23 -9.41 22.49 -4.64
CA LYS A 23 -8.40 23.49 -4.25
C LYS A 23 -7.19 23.51 -5.20
N MET A 24 -7.23 22.79 -6.31
CA MET A 24 -6.09 22.61 -7.22
C MET A 24 -6.28 23.38 -8.53
N THR A 25 -5.16 23.76 -9.16
CA THR A 25 -5.18 24.41 -10.48
C THR A 25 -4.84 23.43 -11.57
N LYS A 26 -5.71 23.25 -12.57
CA LYS A 26 -5.43 22.35 -13.70
C LYS A 26 -4.38 22.95 -14.64
N SER A 27 -3.31 22.20 -14.91
CA SER A 27 -2.20 22.55 -15.80
C SER A 27 -1.87 21.36 -16.71
N GLY A 28 -2.48 21.33 -17.89
CA GLY A 28 -2.35 20.19 -18.81
C GLY A 28 -2.99 18.93 -18.20
N PRO A 29 -2.27 17.79 -18.16
CA PRO A 29 -2.79 16.55 -17.56
C PRO A 29 -2.79 16.55 -16.03
N ILE A 30 -2.11 17.52 -15.39
CA ILE A 30 -1.85 17.53 -13.95
C ILE A 30 -2.73 18.59 -13.27
N TYR A 31 -3.36 18.24 -12.17
CA TYR A 31 -3.91 19.18 -11.20
C TYR A 31 -2.80 19.54 -10.22
N ARG A 32 -2.46 20.83 -10.12
CA ARG A 32 -1.37 21.35 -9.30
C ARG A 32 -1.89 21.79 -7.94
N GLY A 33 -1.28 21.28 -6.88
CA GLY A 33 -1.61 21.63 -5.49
C GLY A 33 -0.41 22.19 -4.73
N GLU A 34 -0.62 22.63 -3.50
CA GLU A 34 0.45 23.20 -2.67
C GLU A 34 1.38 22.13 -2.07
N SER A 35 0.83 20.98 -1.67
CA SER A 35 1.57 19.91 -0.98
C SER A 35 1.79 18.65 -1.82
N PHE A 36 0.93 18.42 -2.81
CA PHE A 36 1.00 17.31 -3.75
C PHE A 36 0.31 17.72 -5.05
N ASP A 37 0.69 17.06 -6.13
CA ASP A 37 0.00 17.14 -7.41
C ASP A 37 -0.87 15.90 -7.63
N LEU A 38 -1.77 15.96 -8.60
CA LEU A 38 -2.67 14.87 -8.94
C LEU A 38 -2.76 14.68 -10.45
N VAL A 39 -2.75 13.43 -10.90
CA VAL A 39 -3.05 13.06 -12.29
C VAL A 39 -4.16 12.00 -12.33
N VAL A 40 -5.03 12.11 -13.32
CA VAL A 40 -6.01 11.06 -13.64
C VAL A 40 -5.59 10.42 -14.95
N LEU A 41 -5.33 9.12 -14.91
CA LEU A 41 -4.96 8.32 -16.07
C LEU A 41 -6.21 7.79 -16.78
N ASP A 42 -6.08 7.57 -18.08
CA ASP A 42 -7.04 6.89 -18.97
C ASP A 42 -6.77 5.38 -19.08
N THR A 43 -5.79 4.87 -18.34
CA THR A 43 -5.38 3.47 -18.29
C THR A 43 -5.31 2.98 -16.85
N PRO A 44 -5.52 1.66 -16.59
CA PRO A 44 -5.49 1.13 -15.24
C PRO A 44 -4.17 1.43 -14.53
N ILE A 45 -4.27 2.03 -13.34
CA ILE A 45 -3.11 2.40 -12.52
C ILE A 45 -2.26 1.19 -12.10
N THR A 46 -2.84 -0.01 -12.07
CA THR A 46 -2.10 -1.26 -11.84
C THR A 46 -1.11 -1.61 -12.96
N HIS A 47 -1.27 -1.02 -14.16
CA HIS A 47 -0.39 -1.23 -15.32
C HIS A 47 0.51 -0.01 -15.56
N ALA A 48 0.63 0.89 -14.59
CA ALA A 48 1.37 2.15 -14.72
C ALA A 48 2.88 2.01 -14.42
N ASP A 49 3.54 0.92 -14.86
CA ASP A 49 5.00 0.78 -14.74
C ASP A 49 5.76 1.90 -15.47
N TRP A 50 5.13 2.51 -16.47
CA TRP A 50 5.66 3.63 -17.24
C TRP A 50 5.56 4.98 -16.52
N LEU A 51 4.92 5.07 -15.35
CA LEU A 51 4.55 6.34 -14.71
C LEU A 51 5.74 7.30 -14.55
N GLU A 52 6.87 6.79 -14.06
CA GLU A 52 8.09 7.57 -13.81
C GLU A 52 8.77 8.10 -15.07
N SER A 53 8.50 7.51 -16.24
CA SER A 53 8.99 8.04 -17.52
C SER A 53 8.31 9.35 -17.94
N LYS A 54 7.13 9.64 -17.39
CA LYS A 54 6.36 10.87 -17.68
C LYS A 54 6.30 11.82 -16.49
N PHE A 55 6.39 11.30 -15.27
CA PHE A 55 6.19 12.08 -14.05
C PHE A 55 7.34 11.84 -13.06
N ASP A 56 8.20 12.84 -12.87
CA ASP A 56 9.29 12.81 -11.89
C ASP A 56 8.84 13.45 -10.56
N TYR A 57 8.54 12.60 -9.58
CA TYR A 57 8.11 12.98 -8.24
C TYR A 57 8.87 12.15 -7.19
N ASP A 58 8.75 12.54 -5.92
CA ASP A 58 9.46 11.84 -4.83
C ASP A 58 8.77 10.53 -4.41
N GLY A 59 7.51 10.34 -4.81
CA GLY A 59 6.73 9.16 -4.53
C GLY A 59 5.29 9.28 -5.04
N PHE A 60 4.58 8.15 -5.02
CA PHE A 60 3.26 8.01 -5.63
C PHE A 60 2.22 7.50 -4.63
N VAL A 61 1.03 8.07 -4.68
CA VAL A 61 -0.14 7.60 -3.92
C VAL A 61 -1.25 7.26 -4.89
N PHE A 62 -1.53 5.99 -5.04
CA PHE A 62 -2.58 5.49 -5.91
C PHE A 62 -3.92 5.50 -5.18
N LEU A 63 -4.90 6.17 -5.75
CA LEU A 63 -6.26 6.24 -5.24
C LEU A 63 -7.12 5.26 -6.05
N SER A 64 -7.59 4.19 -5.41
CA SER A 64 -8.32 3.13 -6.11
C SER A 64 -9.50 2.59 -5.32
N ARG A 65 -10.30 1.77 -5.99
CA ARG A 65 -11.22 0.85 -5.35
C ARG A 65 -10.50 -0.43 -4.94
N HIS A 66 -10.96 -1.00 -3.84
CA HIS A 66 -10.67 -2.38 -3.46
C HIS A 66 -11.85 -3.29 -3.83
N ALA A 67 -11.59 -4.46 -4.41
CA ALA A 67 -12.63 -5.43 -4.77
C ALA A 67 -12.30 -6.84 -4.25
N ALA A 68 -13.21 -7.40 -3.45
CA ALA A 68 -13.05 -8.75 -2.89
C ALA A 68 -14.37 -9.52 -2.83
N LYS A 69 -14.26 -10.84 -3.02
CA LYS A 69 -15.42 -11.76 -3.04
C LYS A 69 -16.18 -11.82 -1.71
N SER A 70 -15.54 -11.48 -0.59
CA SER A 70 -16.17 -11.49 0.74
C SER A 70 -17.28 -10.45 0.86
N GLY A 71 -17.22 -9.36 0.08
CA GLY A 71 -18.15 -8.23 0.17
C GLY A 71 -18.05 -7.46 1.50
N VAL A 72 -17.07 -7.76 2.35
CA VAL A 72 -16.87 -7.07 3.63
C VAL A 72 -16.37 -5.65 3.33
N PRO A 73 -17.07 -4.59 3.76
CA PRO A 73 -16.60 -3.22 3.56
C PRO A 73 -15.24 -3.02 4.22
N ALA A 74 -14.30 -2.43 3.49
CA ALA A 74 -12.93 -2.29 3.96
C ALA A 74 -12.32 -0.96 3.50
N LEU A 75 -11.44 -0.41 4.33
CA LEU A 75 -10.65 0.78 4.03
C LEU A 75 -9.19 0.38 4.18
N THR A 76 -8.47 0.38 3.07
CA THR A 76 -7.21 -0.35 3.00
C THR A 76 -6.06 0.46 2.44
N CYS A 77 -4.85 -0.04 2.67
CA CYS A 77 -3.68 0.37 1.92
C CYS A 77 -2.66 -0.77 1.81
N HIS A 78 -1.86 -0.74 0.73
CA HIS A 78 -0.82 -1.73 0.49
C HIS A 78 0.28 -1.24 -0.46
N SER A 79 1.37 -2.00 -0.46
CA SER A 79 2.41 -1.93 -1.47
C SER A 79 2.12 -2.90 -2.61
N THR A 80 2.66 -2.63 -3.80
CA THR A 80 2.44 -3.45 -4.99
C THR A 80 3.61 -4.40 -5.25
N GLY A 81 3.30 -5.54 -5.89
CA GLY A 81 4.27 -6.58 -6.17
C GLY A 81 3.67 -7.91 -6.56
N ASN A 82 4.40 -8.68 -7.35
CA ASN A 82 4.05 -10.04 -7.73
C ASN A 82 5.14 -11.01 -7.23
N PHE A 83 4.74 -12.08 -6.53
CA PHE A 83 5.68 -13.09 -6.01
C PHE A 83 5.88 -14.27 -6.96
N ASP A 84 4.99 -14.41 -7.94
CA ASP A 84 5.00 -15.43 -8.97
C ASP A 84 4.57 -14.77 -10.30
N GLU A 85 3.40 -15.11 -10.84
CA GLU A 85 2.81 -14.51 -12.04
C GLU A 85 2.27 -13.09 -11.81
N ALA A 86 2.34 -12.25 -12.85
CA ALA A 86 1.84 -10.87 -12.87
C ALA A 86 0.47 -10.78 -13.55
N MET A 87 -0.57 -11.24 -12.87
CA MET A 87 -1.93 -11.33 -13.45
C MET A 87 -2.65 -9.98 -13.58
N LEU A 88 -2.26 -8.99 -12.79
CA LEU A 88 -2.90 -7.67 -12.74
C LEU A 88 -1.83 -6.56 -12.79
N GLY A 89 -1.08 -6.53 -13.89
CA GLY A 89 -0.04 -5.55 -14.15
C GLY A 89 1.25 -5.79 -13.38
N GLY A 90 2.29 -5.01 -13.74
CA GLY A 90 3.63 -5.19 -13.20
C GLY A 90 4.41 -6.32 -13.87
N ASN A 91 5.60 -6.59 -13.34
CA ASN A 91 6.47 -7.69 -13.73
C ASN A 91 6.33 -8.88 -12.78
N GLU A 92 6.56 -10.08 -13.30
CA GLU A 92 6.63 -11.31 -12.52
C GLU A 92 7.80 -11.25 -11.53
N ARG A 93 7.61 -11.88 -10.36
CA ARG A 93 8.65 -11.99 -9.31
C ARG A 93 9.32 -10.65 -8.98
N GLN A 94 8.53 -9.56 -8.94
CA GLN A 94 9.02 -8.21 -8.67
C GLN A 94 8.08 -7.47 -7.71
N VAL A 95 8.63 -6.82 -6.69
CA VAL A 95 7.91 -5.85 -5.84
C VAL A 95 8.31 -4.40 -6.14
N ALA A 96 7.36 -3.47 -6.00
CA ALA A 96 7.62 -2.03 -6.02
C ALA A 96 8.41 -1.58 -4.77
N ILE A 97 8.84 -0.32 -4.72
CA ILE A 97 9.34 0.28 -3.48
C ILE A 97 8.14 0.71 -2.63
N PRO A 98 7.91 0.14 -1.44
CA PRO A 98 6.80 0.53 -0.58
C PRO A 98 6.96 1.94 -0.02
N PHE A 99 5.89 2.49 0.56
CA PHE A 99 5.92 3.76 1.30
C PHE A 99 5.55 3.59 2.79
N PRO A 100 6.40 2.94 3.63
CA PRO A 100 6.03 2.52 4.99
C PRO A 100 5.69 3.67 5.94
N SER A 101 6.39 4.80 5.84
CA SER A 101 6.13 5.96 6.70
C SER A 101 4.76 6.56 6.42
N LEU A 102 4.41 6.71 5.14
CA LEU A 102 3.09 7.17 4.72
C LEU A 102 2.00 6.15 5.07
N GLN A 103 2.26 4.85 4.88
CA GLN A 103 1.37 3.76 5.31
C GLN A 103 1.01 3.87 6.79
N LYS A 104 2.02 4.00 7.66
CA LYS A 104 1.80 4.06 9.12
C LYS A 104 1.04 5.32 9.51
N ARG A 105 1.39 6.49 8.94
CA ARG A 105 0.65 7.72 9.22
C ARG A 105 -0.79 7.63 8.74
N TYR A 106 -1.03 7.16 7.53
CA TYR A 106 -2.38 7.02 6.96
C TYR A 106 -3.25 6.11 7.83
N LEU A 107 -2.78 4.91 8.18
CA LEU A 107 -3.57 4.00 9.01
C LEU A 107 -3.79 4.53 10.43
N LYS A 108 -2.83 5.26 11.01
CA LYS A 108 -3.02 5.90 12.32
C LYS A 108 -4.04 7.05 12.26
N GLU A 109 -3.99 7.86 11.22
CA GLU A 109 -4.96 8.94 10.99
C GLU A 109 -6.38 8.37 10.78
N LEU A 110 -6.48 7.36 9.92
CA LEU A 110 -7.74 6.66 9.66
C LEU A 110 -8.28 5.99 10.93
N TRP A 111 -7.43 5.30 11.69
CA TRP A 111 -7.80 4.69 12.96
C TRP A 111 -8.19 5.73 14.02
N GLY A 112 -7.54 6.90 14.05
CA GLY A 112 -7.87 7.98 14.98
C GLY A 112 -9.31 8.48 14.86
N VAL A 113 -9.97 8.22 13.73
CA VAL A 113 -11.36 8.59 13.45
C VAL A 113 -12.24 7.38 13.07
N HIS A 114 -11.82 6.16 13.43
CA HIS A 114 -12.46 4.90 13.03
C HIS A 114 -13.96 4.81 13.40
N GLU A 115 -14.40 5.49 14.45
CA GLU A 115 -15.81 5.53 14.86
C GLU A 115 -16.73 6.09 13.74
N ARG A 116 -16.21 6.95 12.86
CA ARG A 116 -16.94 7.46 11.68
C ARG A 116 -17.16 6.41 10.60
N PHE A 117 -16.41 5.32 10.65
CA PHE A 117 -16.40 4.23 9.69
C PHE A 117 -16.86 2.91 10.33
N ALA A 118 -17.80 3.00 11.29
CA ALA A 118 -18.38 1.84 11.92
C ALA A 118 -18.89 0.83 10.87
N GLY A 119 -18.46 -0.42 10.97
CA GLY A 119 -18.79 -1.49 10.03
C GLY A 119 -17.77 -1.69 8.90
N PHE A 120 -16.76 -0.83 8.78
CA PHE A 120 -15.62 -1.05 7.89
C PHE A 120 -14.48 -1.76 8.62
N ASP A 121 -13.84 -2.69 7.93
CA ASP A 121 -12.54 -3.21 8.34
C ASP A 121 -11.43 -2.25 7.90
N ILE A 122 -10.72 -1.65 8.86
CA ILE A 122 -9.56 -0.81 8.60
C ILE A 122 -8.34 -1.72 8.65
N THR A 123 -7.79 -2.08 7.50
CA THR A 123 -6.72 -3.08 7.42
C THR A 123 -5.70 -2.79 6.34
N LEU A 124 -4.47 -3.22 6.56
CA LEU A 124 -3.53 -3.44 5.46
C LEU A 124 -4.05 -4.53 4.53
N GLU A 125 -3.53 -4.50 3.31
CA GLU A 125 -3.51 -5.66 2.42
C GLU A 125 -2.08 -6.18 2.22
N ALA A 126 -1.98 -7.46 1.88
CA ALA A 126 -0.74 -8.08 1.44
C ALA A 126 -0.21 -7.40 0.17
N THR A 127 1.10 -7.50 -0.09
CA THR A 127 1.67 -7.00 -1.34
C THR A 127 1.12 -7.80 -2.52
N HIS A 128 0.52 -7.12 -3.48
CA HIS A 128 -0.07 -7.77 -4.66
C HIS A 128 -0.19 -6.80 -5.84
N HIS A 129 -0.36 -7.36 -7.04
CA HIS A 129 -0.58 -6.68 -8.33
C HIS A 129 0.48 -5.61 -8.71
N GLY A 130 0.34 -5.01 -9.90
CA GLY A 130 1.21 -3.93 -10.36
C GLY A 130 0.76 -2.53 -9.92
N PRO A 131 1.54 -1.49 -10.23
CA PRO A 131 2.81 -1.52 -10.95
C PRO A 131 3.94 -1.99 -10.02
N THR A 132 5.01 -2.55 -10.58
CA THR A 132 6.16 -3.05 -9.82
C THR A 132 7.48 -2.37 -10.21
N ALA A 133 7.52 -1.72 -11.38
CA ALA A 133 8.72 -1.11 -11.96
C ALA A 133 8.95 0.36 -11.53
N LEU A 134 8.43 0.76 -10.36
CA LEU A 134 8.60 2.12 -9.83
C LEU A 134 9.88 2.24 -8.98
N SER A 135 10.78 3.16 -9.30
CA SER A 135 11.98 3.43 -8.50
C SER A 135 11.74 4.36 -7.31
N LYS A 136 10.57 5.01 -7.23
CA LYS A 136 10.15 5.85 -6.11
C LYS A 136 9.20 5.10 -5.18
N PRO A 137 9.15 5.45 -3.87
CA PRO A 137 8.17 4.89 -2.93
C PRO A 137 6.73 5.08 -3.42
N SER A 138 5.93 4.02 -3.31
CA SER A 138 4.52 4.04 -3.70
C SER A 138 3.62 3.28 -2.72
N ILE A 139 2.35 3.67 -2.68
CA ILE A 139 1.30 3.03 -1.90
C ILE A 139 -0.05 3.14 -2.60
N PHE A 140 -0.87 2.11 -2.49
CA PHE A 140 -2.29 2.16 -2.83
C PHE A 140 -3.10 2.51 -1.58
N VAL A 141 -4.07 3.41 -1.73
CA VAL A 141 -5.08 3.74 -0.73
C VAL A 141 -6.44 3.46 -1.35
N GLU A 142 -7.21 2.58 -0.72
CA GLU A 142 -8.39 2.04 -1.36
C GLU A 142 -9.64 2.09 -0.49
N VAL A 143 -10.77 2.23 -1.19
CA VAL A 143 -12.11 2.12 -0.63
C VAL A 143 -12.75 0.87 -1.18
N GLY A 144 -13.16 -0.03 -0.30
CA GLY A 144 -13.73 -1.33 -0.62
C GLY A 144 -15.08 -1.56 0.05
N THR A 145 -15.86 -2.50 -0.46
CA THR A 145 -15.40 -3.61 -1.33
C THR A 145 -16.30 -3.83 -2.53
N THR A 146 -17.42 -3.12 -2.61
CA THR A 146 -18.45 -3.26 -3.63
C THR A 146 -18.79 -1.91 -4.25
N PRO A 147 -19.57 -1.89 -5.35
CA PRO A 147 -20.06 -0.63 -5.94
C PRO A 147 -20.82 0.27 -4.95
N ALA A 148 -21.39 -0.28 -3.87
CA ALA A 148 -22.06 0.54 -2.86
C ALA A 148 -21.06 1.46 -2.13
N GLU A 149 -19.88 0.96 -1.79
CA GLU A 149 -18.84 1.75 -1.14
C GLU A 149 -18.11 2.65 -2.14
N TRP A 150 -17.79 2.14 -3.34
CA TRP A 150 -17.04 2.91 -4.33
C TRP A 150 -17.80 4.12 -4.87
N ASN A 151 -19.12 4.02 -4.97
CA ASN A 151 -19.99 5.13 -5.43
C ASN A 151 -20.50 6.00 -4.27
N ASN A 152 -20.12 5.71 -3.03
CA ASN A 152 -20.44 6.57 -1.90
C ASN A 152 -19.48 7.76 -1.89
N ALA A 153 -19.88 8.85 -2.57
CA ALA A 153 -19.07 10.06 -2.68
C ALA A 153 -18.66 10.63 -1.32
N LYS A 154 -19.57 10.63 -0.32
CA LYS A 154 -19.25 11.12 1.02
C LYS A 154 -18.13 10.28 1.67
N LEU A 155 -18.22 8.95 1.58
CA LEU A 155 -17.19 8.05 2.09
C LEU A 155 -15.85 8.34 1.41
N CYS A 156 -15.82 8.38 0.08
CA CYS A 156 -14.61 8.64 -0.69
C CYS A 156 -14.02 10.04 -0.39
N HIS A 157 -14.86 11.07 -0.22
CA HIS A 157 -14.41 12.40 0.19
C HIS A 157 -13.80 12.38 1.60
N ASP A 158 -14.41 11.65 2.54
CA ASP A 158 -13.87 11.48 3.89
C ASP A 158 -12.50 10.80 3.87
N ILE A 159 -12.28 9.79 3.02
CA ILE A 159 -10.98 9.14 2.84
C ILE A 159 -9.97 10.07 2.15
N ALA A 160 -10.38 10.79 1.11
CA ALA A 160 -9.54 11.76 0.43
C ALA A 160 -9.05 12.88 1.38
N ALA A 161 -9.92 13.36 2.27
CA ALA A 161 -9.56 14.32 3.31
C ALA A 161 -8.51 13.76 4.29
N ILE A 162 -8.61 12.48 4.65
CA ILE A 162 -7.62 11.80 5.50
C ILE A 162 -6.28 11.65 4.76
N VAL A 163 -6.29 11.32 3.46
CA VAL A 163 -5.08 11.29 2.63
C VAL A 163 -4.42 12.67 2.55
N GLU A 164 -5.18 13.72 2.24
CA GLU A 164 -4.71 15.11 2.20
C GLU A 164 -4.05 15.49 3.54
N ARG A 165 -4.76 15.26 4.65
CA ARG A 165 -4.26 15.53 6.00
C ARG A 165 -2.97 14.76 6.30
N THR A 166 -2.91 13.48 5.96
CA THR A 166 -1.76 12.60 6.19
C THR A 166 -0.50 13.10 5.48
N ILE A 167 -0.66 13.65 4.27
CA ILE A 167 0.45 14.19 3.48
C ILE A 167 0.90 15.55 4.02
N ILE A 168 -0.04 16.43 4.39
CA ILE A 168 0.25 17.78 4.90
C ILE A 168 0.87 17.73 6.31
N GLN A 169 0.32 16.91 7.21
CA GLN A 169 0.75 16.83 8.61
C GLN A 169 1.94 15.88 8.76
N HIS A 170 3.02 16.16 8.03
CA HIS A 170 4.27 15.42 8.10
C HIS A 170 5.03 15.74 9.40
N ASP A 171 4.51 15.26 10.53
CA ASP A 171 5.26 15.28 11.79
C ASP A 171 6.11 14.01 11.89
N ASP A 172 7.41 14.16 11.64
CA ASP A 172 8.41 13.08 11.61
C ASP A 172 8.79 12.57 13.01
N THR A 173 8.05 12.99 14.04
CA THR A 173 8.30 12.68 15.45
C THR A 173 7.98 11.22 15.81
N THR A 174 7.16 10.52 15.02
CA THR A 174 6.83 9.12 15.28
C THR A 174 7.96 8.19 14.81
N GLN A 175 8.87 7.87 15.72
CA GLN A 175 9.85 6.80 15.51
C GLN A 175 9.13 5.49 15.19
N HIS A 176 9.52 4.85 14.10
CA HIS A 176 9.00 3.57 13.68
C HIS A 176 10.10 2.71 13.06
N THR A 177 9.93 1.40 13.14
CA THR A 177 10.83 0.42 12.54
C THR A 177 10.18 -0.13 11.28
N VAL A 178 10.86 -0.03 10.16
CA VAL A 178 10.36 -0.60 8.90
C VAL A 178 10.66 -2.11 8.88
N ALA A 179 9.62 -2.92 8.69
CA ALA A 179 9.71 -4.37 8.61
C ALA A 179 9.23 -4.90 7.25
N VAL A 180 9.78 -6.03 6.80
CA VAL A 180 9.16 -6.89 5.80
C VAL A 180 8.33 -7.93 6.54
N GLY A 181 7.05 -8.04 6.20
CA GLY A 181 6.13 -8.97 6.84
C GLY A 181 6.08 -10.31 6.12
N PHE A 182 6.15 -11.43 6.84
CA PHE A 182 5.98 -12.76 6.27
C PHE A 182 4.89 -13.54 7.00
N GLY A 183 3.95 -14.08 6.22
CA GLY A 183 2.76 -14.75 6.74
C GLY A 183 1.52 -13.86 6.68
N GLY A 184 0.45 -14.35 7.29
CA GLY A 184 -0.87 -13.74 7.29
C GLY A 184 -1.72 -14.19 6.11
N THR A 185 -2.97 -13.73 6.11
CA THR A 185 -3.88 -13.83 4.97
C THR A 185 -3.64 -12.65 4.01
N HIS A 186 -4.54 -12.45 3.04
CA HIS A 186 -4.57 -11.23 2.24
C HIS A 186 -4.80 -9.96 3.08
N TYR A 187 -5.52 -10.09 4.20
CA TYR A 187 -5.74 -9.02 5.18
C TYR A 187 -4.97 -9.36 6.47
N PRO A 188 -3.69 -8.98 6.58
CA PRO A 188 -2.83 -9.40 7.67
C PRO A 188 -3.12 -8.64 8.97
N HIS A 189 -4.21 -8.96 9.66
CA HIS A 189 -4.66 -8.22 10.85
C HIS A 189 -3.61 -8.10 11.98
N ARG A 190 -2.72 -9.10 12.15
CA ARG A 190 -1.60 -8.99 13.11
C ARG A 190 -0.67 -7.84 12.74
N PHE A 191 -0.33 -7.69 11.45
CA PHE A 191 0.49 -6.59 10.95
C PHE A 191 -0.26 -5.26 10.98
N THR A 192 -1.55 -5.24 10.65
CA THR A 192 -2.41 -4.05 10.82
C THR A 192 -2.35 -3.53 12.26
N ARG A 193 -2.46 -4.43 13.25
CA ARG A 193 -2.37 -4.07 14.67
C ARG A 193 -1.00 -3.47 15.04
N GLU A 194 0.09 -4.00 14.50
CA GLU A 194 1.44 -3.46 14.71
C GLU A 194 1.64 -2.08 14.08
N VAL A 195 0.97 -1.78 12.97
CA VAL A 195 0.98 -0.44 12.38
C VAL A 195 0.27 0.57 13.27
N ILE A 196 -0.94 0.22 13.71
CA ILE A 196 -1.82 1.12 14.47
C ILE A 196 -1.31 1.34 15.90
N HIS A 197 -1.02 0.24 16.61
CA HIS A 197 -0.71 0.26 18.05
C HIS A 197 0.76 -0.02 18.37
N GLY A 198 1.48 -0.64 17.44
CA GLY A 198 2.87 -1.02 17.62
C GLY A 198 3.87 0.01 17.06
N ARG A 199 5.14 -0.39 17.06
CA ARG A 199 6.26 0.43 16.55
C ARG A 199 6.58 0.17 15.07
N TYR A 200 5.98 -0.84 14.46
CA TYR A 200 6.34 -1.23 13.10
C TYR A 200 5.55 -0.45 12.04
N SER A 201 6.18 -0.26 10.89
CA SER A 201 5.52 0.02 9.62
C SER A 201 5.98 -1.05 8.63
N PHE A 202 5.21 -1.34 7.60
CA PHE A 202 5.56 -2.41 6.68
C PHE A 202 5.97 -1.88 5.33
N GLY A 203 7.04 -2.47 4.81
CA GLY A 203 7.35 -2.43 3.41
C GLY A 203 6.49 -3.43 2.64
N SER A 204 7.12 -4.47 2.10
CA SER A 204 6.43 -5.59 1.48
C SER A 204 5.87 -6.54 2.54
N ILE A 205 4.68 -7.08 2.29
CA ILE A 205 4.03 -8.09 3.10
C ILE A 205 3.79 -9.31 2.21
N ILE A 206 4.46 -10.42 2.53
CA ILE A 206 4.36 -11.68 1.82
C ILE A 206 3.31 -12.55 2.52
N PRO A 207 2.11 -12.74 1.92
CA PRO A 207 1.05 -13.54 2.55
C PRO A 207 1.41 -15.02 2.52
N LYS A 208 0.78 -15.82 3.40
CA LYS A 208 1.06 -17.26 3.55
C LYS A 208 1.13 -18.02 2.22
N HIS A 209 0.16 -17.78 1.34
CA HIS A 209 0.05 -18.50 0.06
C HIS A 209 1.20 -18.17 -0.89
N ALA A 210 1.81 -16.98 -0.76
CA ALA A 210 2.92 -16.55 -1.58
C ALA A 210 4.28 -17.03 -1.07
N LEU A 211 4.37 -17.47 0.20
CA LEU A 211 5.64 -17.90 0.81
C LEU A 211 6.31 -19.04 0.01
N GLN A 212 5.54 -19.90 -0.65
CA GLN A 212 6.08 -21.01 -1.44
C GLN A 212 6.93 -20.57 -2.64
N TYR A 213 6.71 -19.36 -3.17
CA TYR A 213 7.41 -18.84 -4.34
C TYR A 213 8.69 -18.07 -4.01
N ILE A 214 8.91 -17.77 -2.73
CA ILE A 214 10.09 -17.05 -2.25
C ILE A 214 11.29 -17.99 -2.33
N ASP A 215 12.21 -17.73 -3.24
CA ASP A 215 13.56 -18.28 -3.24
C ASP A 215 14.57 -17.21 -2.81
N GLU A 216 15.85 -17.53 -2.79
CA GLU A 216 16.92 -16.60 -2.43
C GLU A 216 16.91 -15.35 -3.34
N ASN A 217 16.79 -15.53 -4.65
CA ASN A 217 16.80 -14.42 -5.62
C ASN A 217 15.66 -13.44 -5.36
N LEU A 218 14.44 -13.95 -5.16
CA LEU A 218 13.27 -13.13 -4.87
C LEU A 218 13.36 -12.50 -3.48
N LEU A 219 13.89 -13.20 -2.49
CA LEU A 219 14.13 -12.63 -1.16
C LEU A 219 15.11 -11.45 -1.24
N TYR A 220 16.24 -11.60 -1.94
CA TYR A 220 17.21 -10.50 -2.14
C TYR A 220 16.60 -9.34 -2.91
N HIS A 221 15.77 -9.62 -3.93
CA HIS A 221 15.01 -8.59 -4.63
C HIS A 221 14.09 -7.82 -3.67
N ILE A 222 13.29 -8.53 -2.87
CA ILE A 222 12.40 -7.91 -1.88
C ILE A 222 13.21 -7.04 -0.92
N ILE A 223 14.30 -7.53 -0.35
CA ILE A 223 15.16 -6.76 0.57
C ILE A 223 15.67 -5.49 -0.10
N ARG A 224 16.18 -5.59 -1.33
CA ARG A 224 16.69 -4.43 -2.09
C ARG A 224 15.60 -3.38 -2.36
N ARG A 225 14.37 -3.81 -2.61
CA ARG A 225 13.21 -2.93 -2.88
C ARG A 225 12.55 -2.40 -1.61
N ASN A 226 13.03 -2.80 -0.45
CA ASN A 226 12.59 -2.34 0.86
C ASN A 226 13.72 -1.55 1.53
N PRO A 227 14.15 -0.41 0.97
CA PRO A 227 15.24 0.37 1.52
C PRO A 227 14.90 0.82 2.95
N LYS A 228 15.89 0.79 3.84
CA LYS A 228 15.77 1.11 5.28
C LYS A 228 15.07 0.05 6.14
N THR A 229 14.67 -1.09 5.57
CA THR A 229 14.19 -2.22 6.36
C THR A 229 15.35 -2.98 7.00
N ASN A 230 15.27 -3.19 8.31
CA ASN A 230 16.22 -3.98 9.08
C ASN A 230 15.55 -5.13 9.85
N VAL A 231 14.23 -5.27 9.78
CA VAL A 231 13.47 -6.32 10.48
C VAL A 231 12.69 -7.18 9.51
N ALA A 232 12.73 -8.49 9.71
CA ALA A 232 11.76 -9.44 9.17
C ALA A 232 10.77 -9.82 10.28
N LEU A 233 9.51 -9.40 10.14
CA LEU A 233 8.46 -9.72 11.10
C LEU A 233 7.64 -10.92 10.61
N LEU A 234 7.69 -12.01 11.37
CA LEU A 234 7.05 -13.27 11.03
C LEU A 234 5.74 -13.41 11.80
N ASP A 235 4.60 -13.43 11.13
CA ASP A 235 3.36 -13.96 11.72
C ASP A 235 3.50 -15.49 11.79
N TRP A 236 4.16 -15.94 12.84
CA TRP A 236 4.80 -17.26 12.89
C TRP A 236 3.78 -18.37 12.70
N ASP A 237 2.62 -18.24 13.35
CA ASP A 237 1.56 -19.24 13.35
C ASP A 237 0.92 -19.42 11.98
N SER A 238 0.83 -18.36 11.19
CA SER A 238 0.15 -18.41 9.90
C SER A 238 1.04 -18.91 8.76
N MET A 239 2.38 -18.88 8.88
CA MET A 239 3.32 -19.25 7.81
C MET A 239 3.23 -20.70 7.31
N GLY A 240 2.61 -21.61 8.07
CA GLY A 240 2.43 -23.01 7.68
C GLY A 240 3.75 -23.75 7.42
N THR A 241 3.79 -24.60 6.40
CA THR A 241 4.93 -25.47 6.07
C THR A 241 6.16 -24.70 5.59
N ASN A 242 6.01 -23.46 5.10
CA ASN A 242 7.12 -22.63 4.63
C ASN A 242 7.94 -21.99 5.76
N ARG A 243 7.43 -22.01 6.99
CA ARG A 243 8.01 -21.34 8.16
C ARG A 243 9.51 -21.61 8.34
N ARG A 244 9.93 -22.89 8.32
CA ARG A 244 11.34 -23.25 8.56
C ARG A 244 12.23 -22.76 7.42
N ARG A 245 11.81 -23.02 6.18
CA ARG A 245 12.55 -22.61 4.97
C ARG A 245 12.74 -21.09 4.90
N ILE A 246 11.70 -20.31 5.18
CA ILE A 246 11.77 -18.84 5.20
C ILE A 246 12.69 -18.36 6.34
N LEU A 247 12.59 -18.95 7.53
CA LEU A 247 13.48 -18.62 8.64
C LEU A 247 14.96 -18.90 8.29
N ASP A 248 15.24 -20.03 7.65
CA ASP A 248 16.59 -20.40 7.26
C ASP A 248 17.18 -19.39 6.27
N MET A 249 16.43 -19.03 5.20
CA MET A 249 16.87 -17.99 4.27
C MET A 249 17.08 -16.62 4.96
N LEU A 250 16.21 -16.24 5.91
CA LEU A 250 16.34 -14.97 6.62
C LEU A 250 17.58 -14.91 7.52
N ASN A 251 17.99 -16.05 8.11
CA ASN A 251 19.20 -16.12 8.93
C ASN A 251 20.49 -15.88 8.14
N GLU A 252 20.44 -15.98 6.81
CA GLU A 252 21.56 -15.68 5.91
C GLU A 252 21.59 -14.20 5.49
N THR A 253 20.61 -13.41 5.94
CA THR A 253 20.51 -11.97 5.67
C THR A 253 20.92 -11.14 6.88
N SER A 254 21.00 -9.81 6.70
CA SER A 254 21.23 -8.87 7.81
C SER A 254 19.96 -8.46 8.57
N LEU A 255 18.80 -9.04 8.25
CA LEU A 255 17.53 -8.68 8.89
C LEU A 255 17.43 -9.30 10.29
N GLU A 256 17.06 -8.48 11.27
CA GLU A 256 16.63 -8.97 12.59
C GLU A 256 15.30 -9.72 12.43
N VAL A 257 15.26 -10.99 12.82
CA VAL A 257 14.05 -11.81 12.74
C VAL A 257 13.25 -11.69 14.04
N VAL A 258 12.02 -11.18 13.93
CA VAL A 258 11.07 -11.06 15.05
C VAL A 258 9.84 -11.89 14.74
N ARG A 259 9.32 -12.62 15.73
CA ARG A 259 8.12 -13.46 15.60
C ARG A 259 6.96 -12.84 16.37
N VAL A 260 5.78 -12.82 15.76
CA VAL A 260 4.50 -12.36 16.32
C VAL A 260 3.38 -13.36 16.07
#